data_AF-A0A950B4R2-F1
#
_entry.id   AF-A0A950B4R2-F1
#
_cell.length_a   1.000
_cell.length_b   1.000
_cell.length_c   1.000
_cell.angle_alpha   90.00
_cell.angle_beta   90.00
_cell.angle_gamma   90.00
#
_symmetry.space_group_name_H-M   'P 1'
#
loop_
_entity.id
_entity.type
_entity.pdbx_description
1 polymer ?
#
loop_
_entity_poly.entity_id
_entity_poly.type
_entity_poly.pdbx_seq_one_letter_code
_entity_poly.pdbx_strand_id
1 'polypeptide(L)'
;MTSLLGSPLMPVAAGRDGAARAELRELDGRPVGWFRLEGGKRRGALGPIEGDTIERLVRSACDAGAPIVGVLATSGADLTEGVASLHAWGRVARALSGASGTVPIVLCVVGPCVSGPSLLLGLADA
;
A
#
# COMPACT_ATOMS: atom_id res chain seq x y z
N MET A 1 8.49 -20.85 -2.91
CA MET A 1 7.36 -20.52 -2.02
C MET A 1 6.29 -19.84 -2.86
N THR A 2 5.64 -20.63 -3.70
CA THR A 2 4.78 -20.16 -4.80
C THR A 2 3.35 -19.95 -4.26
N SER A 3 2.95 -18.68 -4.22
CA SER A 3 1.59 -18.12 -4.19
C SER A 3 0.59 -18.61 -3.12
N LEU A 4 0.68 -18.04 -1.91
CA LEU A 4 -0.49 -17.86 -1.01
C LEU A 4 -1.42 -16.72 -1.50
N LEU A 5 -1.08 -16.08 -2.61
CA LEU A 5 -1.78 -14.94 -3.18
C LEU A 5 -2.42 -15.42 -4.48
N GLY A 6 -3.75 -15.41 -4.56
CA GLY A 6 -4.46 -15.91 -5.74
C GLY A 6 -4.30 -15.01 -6.96
N SER A 7 -5.09 -15.27 -8.00
CA SER A 7 -4.94 -14.66 -9.32
C SER A 7 -5.19 -13.14 -9.30
N PRO A 8 -4.42 -12.35 -10.07
CA PRO A 8 -4.70 -10.93 -10.23
C PRO A 8 -6.04 -10.74 -10.95
N LEU A 9 -6.90 -9.89 -10.40
CA LEU A 9 -8.17 -9.48 -11.02
C LEU A 9 -7.96 -8.23 -11.87
N MET A 10 -7.28 -7.23 -11.32
CA MET A 10 -7.04 -5.96 -12.00
C MET A 10 -5.82 -5.24 -11.41
N PRO A 11 -4.83 -4.85 -12.23
CA PRO A 11 -3.73 -4.03 -11.74
C PRO A 11 -4.23 -2.60 -11.44
N VAL A 12 -3.73 -2.01 -10.35
CA VAL A 12 -4.04 -0.63 -9.96
C VAL A 12 -2.80 0.22 -10.20
N ALA A 13 -2.96 1.32 -10.92
CA ALA A 13 -1.86 2.24 -11.26
C ALA A 13 -0.68 1.56 -12.00
N ALA A 14 -1.00 0.62 -12.91
CA ALA A 14 -0.03 -0.08 -13.75
C ALA A 14 0.88 0.86 -14.57
N GLY A 15 2.09 0.39 -14.87
CA GLY A 15 3.04 1.09 -15.77
C GLY A 15 3.83 2.23 -15.11
N ARG A 16 3.70 2.44 -13.80
CA ARG A 16 4.46 3.46 -13.07
C ARG A 16 5.80 2.93 -12.58
N ASP A 17 6.87 3.70 -12.82
CA ASP A 17 8.21 3.41 -12.33
C ASP A 17 8.39 3.88 -10.88
N GLY A 18 7.72 3.17 -9.97
CA GLY A 18 7.74 3.41 -8.52
C GLY A 18 8.04 2.14 -7.71
N ALA A 19 8.30 2.32 -6.43
CA ALA A 19 8.57 1.23 -5.48
C ALA A 19 7.28 0.54 -4.96
N ALA A 20 6.12 1.15 -5.20
CA ALA A 20 4.83 0.57 -4.86
C ALA A 20 4.24 -0.19 -6.05
N ARG A 21 3.68 -1.37 -5.77
CA ARG A 21 2.82 -2.12 -6.71
C ARG A 21 1.48 -2.35 -6.03
N ALA A 22 0.41 -2.22 -6.79
CA ALA A 22 -0.94 -2.41 -6.27
C ALA A 22 -1.84 -3.09 -7.30
N GLU A 23 -2.78 -3.89 -6.82
CA GLU A 23 -3.70 -4.66 -7.65
C GLU A 23 -4.86 -5.19 -6.79
N LEU A 24 -6.05 -5.30 -7.40
CA LEU A 24 -7.10 -6.16 -6.87
C LEU A 24 -6.76 -7.60 -7.26
N ARG A 25 -6.78 -8.50 -6.28
CA ARG A 25 -6.55 -9.94 -6.45
C ARG A 25 -7.72 -10.73 -5.94
N GLU A 26 -7.80 -11.97 -6.38
CA GLU A 26 -8.65 -12.98 -5.76
C GLU A 26 -7.84 -13.75 -4.72
N LEU A 27 -8.44 -14.02 -3.56
CA LEU A 27 -7.93 -14.93 -2.55
C LEU A 27 -9.10 -15.80 -2.09
N ASP A 28 -9.01 -17.11 -2.35
CA ASP A 28 -10.08 -18.09 -2.06
C ASP A 28 -11.47 -17.64 -2.56
N GLY A 29 -11.55 -17.15 -3.80
CA GLY A 29 -12.80 -16.69 -4.42
C GLY A 29 -13.29 -15.31 -3.95
N ARG A 30 -12.52 -14.59 -3.12
CA ARG A 30 -12.88 -13.27 -2.59
C ARG A 30 -11.93 -12.18 -3.08
N PRO A 31 -12.43 -11.00 -3.47
CA PRO A 31 -11.56 -9.89 -3.87
C PRO A 31 -10.79 -9.34 -2.67
N VAL A 32 -9.54 -8.97 -2.90
CA VAL A 32 -8.63 -8.35 -1.94
C VAL A 32 -7.85 -7.24 -2.63
N GLY A 33 -7.83 -6.05 -2.03
CA GLY A 33 -6.92 -4.98 -2.43
C GLY A 33 -5.51 -5.29 -1.92
N TRP A 34 -4.59 -5.60 -2.81
CA TRP A 34 -3.22 -5.96 -2.46
C TRP A 34 -2.23 -4.87 -2.88
N PHE A 35 -1.43 -4.35 -1.95
CA PHE A 35 -0.26 -3.54 -2.30
C PHE A 35 1.01 -4.04 -1.66
N ARG A 36 2.12 -3.61 -2.26
CA ARG A 36 3.47 -3.93 -1.82
C ARG A 36 4.32 -2.69 -1.99
N LEU A 37 4.85 -2.17 -0.89
CA LEU A 37 5.84 -1.09 -0.87
C LEU A 37 7.16 -1.70 -0.43
N GLU A 38 7.92 -2.20 -1.41
CA GLU A 38 9.23 -2.81 -1.16
C GLU A 38 10.16 -2.74 -2.37
N GLY A 39 11.47 -2.86 -2.11
CA GLY A 39 12.48 -2.89 -3.17
C GLY A 39 12.48 -1.59 -3.99
N GLY A 40 12.76 -1.67 -5.29
CA GLY A 40 12.72 -0.51 -6.18
C GLY A 40 13.65 0.64 -5.75
N LYS A 41 13.22 1.88 -6.05
CA LYS A 41 13.99 3.09 -5.71
C LYS A 41 14.20 3.19 -4.20
N ARG A 42 15.45 3.37 -3.80
CA ARG A 42 15.87 3.71 -2.43
C ARG A 42 15.29 2.79 -1.36
N ARG A 43 15.10 1.49 -1.65
CA ARG A 43 14.57 0.48 -0.71
C ARG A 43 13.15 0.81 -0.23
N GLY A 44 12.22 1.01 -1.16
CA GLY A 44 10.80 1.20 -0.85
C GLY A 44 10.46 2.61 -0.38
N ALA A 45 11.29 3.61 -0.69
CA ALA A 45 11.04 4.97 -0.25
C ALA A 45 9.68 5.47 -0.77
N LEU A 46 8.87 6.03 0.12
CA LEU A 46 7.53 6.53 -0.18
C LEU A 46 7.63 7.95 -0.74
N GLY A 47 7.36 8.10 -2.04
CA GLY A 47 7.21 9.38 -2.72
C GLY A 47 5.80 9.59 -3.28
N PRO A 48 5.60 10.64 -4.11
CA PRO A 48 4.30 10.96 -4.69
C PRO A 48 3.68 9.84 -5.54
N ILE A 49 4.51 9.10 -6.29
CA ILE A 49 4.05 8.00 -7.16
C ILE A 49 3.54 6.83 -6.32
N GLU A 50 4.30 6.46 -5.29
CA GLU A 50 3.93 5.39 -4.37
C GLU A 50 2.67 5.76 -3.58
N GLY A 51 2.58 7.00 -3.10
CA GLY A 51 1.39 7.52 -2.43
C GLY A 51 0.13 7.41 -3.30
N ASP A 52 0.16 7.96 -4.51
CA ASP A 52 -1.00 7.90 -5.44
C ASP A 52 -1.37 6.45 -5.81
N THR A 53 -0.39 5.56 -5.91
CA THR A 53 -0.61 4.12 -6.18
C THR A 53 -1.38 3.47 -5.03
N ILE A 54 -0.96 3.69 -3.78
CA ILE A 54 -1.62 3.12 -2.59
C ILE A 54 -2.99 3.75 -2.38
N GLU A 55 -3.12 5.08 -2.50
CA GLU A 55 -4.41 5.79 -2.38
C GLU A 55 -5.45 5.27 -3.38
N ARG A 56 -5.04 5.02 -4.62
CA ARG A 56 -5.93 4.43 -5.65
C ARG A 56 -6.37 3.03 -5.26
N LEU A 57 -5.48 2.21 -4.72
CA LEU A 57 -5.85 0.87 -4.27
C LEU A 57 -6.85 0.94 -3.12
N VAL A 58 -6.60 1.78 -2.12
CA VAL A 58 -7.49 1.92 -0.97
C VAL A 58 -8.90 2.28 -1.44
N ARG A 59 -9.03 3.25 -2.36
CA ARG A 59 -10.33 3.60 -2.95
C ARG A 59 -10.94 2.42 -3.69
N SER A 60 -10.19 1.76 -4.58
CA SER A 60 -10.71 0.61 -5.35
C SER A 60 -11.12 -0.56 -4.46
N ALA A 61 -10.42 -0.81 -3.36
CA ALA A 61 -10.77 -1.84 -2.39
C ALA A 61 -12.04 -1.48 -1.62
N CYS A 62 -12.17 -0.23 -1.15
CA CYS A 62 -13.39 0.26 -0.51
C CYS A 62 -14.60 0.19 -1.46
N ASP A 63 -14.45 0.63 -2.72
CA ASP A 63 -15.52 0.58 -3.73
C ASP A 63 -15.98 -0.87 -4.00
N ALA A 64 -15.05 -1.83 -3.93
CA ALA A 64 -15.34 -3.25 -4.10
C ALA A 64 -15.79 -3.96 -2.80
N GLY A 65 -15.79 -3.29 -1.65
CA GLY A 65 -16.02 -3.91 -0.35
C GLY A 65 -14.97 -4.98 0.01
N ALA A 66 -13.76 -4.85 -0.52
CA ALA A 66 -12.67 -5.80 -0.39
C ALA A 66 -11.69 -5.42 0.74
N PRO A 67 -11.21 -6.38 1.54
CA PRO A 67 -10.13 -6.14 2.49
C PRO A 67 -8.87 -5.59 1.81
N ILE A 68 -8.12 -4.78 2.53
CA ILE A 68 -6.82 -4.26 2.09
C ILE A 68 -5.72 -5.07 2.77
N VAL A 69 -4.78 -5.60 1.99
CA VAL A 69 -3.57 -6.24 2.49
C VAL A 69 -2.35 -5.53 1.92
N GLY A 70 -1.51 -5.01 2.80
CA GLY A 70 -0.28 -4.31 2.46
C GLY A 70 0.96 -5.06 2.90
N VAL A 71 1.95 -5.18 2.04
CA VAL A 71 3.29 -5.70 2.39
C VAL A 71 4.29 -4.55 2.39
N LEU A 72 5.01 -4.40 3.50
CA LEU A 72 5.86 -3.25 3.78
C LEU A 72 7.31 -3.67 4.05
N ALA A 73 8.22 -3.10 3.25
CA ALA A 73 9.65 -3.02 3.53
C ALA A 73 10.20 -1.73 2.91
N THR A 74 10.14 -0.64 3.69
CA THR A 74 10.38 0.75 3.27
C THR A 74 11.43 1.44 4.13
N SER A 75 12.30 2.22 3.48
CA SER A 75 13.24 3.14 4.12
C SER A 75 12.58 4.44 4.65
N GLY A 76 11.26 4.57 4.57
CA GLY A 76 10.51 5.76 5.00
C GLY A 76 10.17 6.71 3.85
N ALA A 77 9.95 7.98 4.18
CA ALA A 77 9.68 9.02 3.18
C ALA A 77 10.90 9.27 2.29
N ASP A 78 10.67 9.49 1.00
CA ASP A 78 11.74 9.74 0.06
C ASP A 78 12.34 11.15 0.24
N LEU A 79 13.58 11.20 0.72
CA LEU A 79 14.25 12.46 1.07
C LEU A 79 14.48 13.39 -0.11
N THR A 80 14.67 12.88 -1.33
CA THR A 80 14.98 13.75 -2.48
C THR A 80 13.76 14.50 -2.99
N GLU A 81 12.58 13.94 -2.74
CA GLU A 81 11.27 14.54 -3.06
C GLU A 81 10.81 15.49 -1.94
N GLY A 82 11.48 15.45 -0.78
CA GLY A 82 11.29 16.38 0.33
C GLY A 82 9.85 16.45 0.85
N VAL A 83 9.30 17.66 0.87
CA VAL A 83 7.93 17.92 1.37
C VAL A 83 6.87 17.14 0.59
N ALA A 84 7.11 16.85 -0.69
CA ALA A 84 6.17 16.08 -1.51
C ALA A 84 5.99 14.65 -0.98
N SER A 85 7.06 14.03 -0.48
CA SER A 85 7.00 12.71 0.18
C SER A 85 6.23 12.74 1.49
N LEU A 86 6.44 13.78 2.31
CA LEU A 86 5.69 13.94 3.56
C LEU A 86 4.20 14.13 3.28
N HIS A 87 3.87 14.90 2.25
CA HIS A 87 2.49 15.04 1.81
C HIS A 87 1.92 13.72 1.29
N ALA A 88 2.67 12.96 0.48
CA ALA A 88 2.26 11.64 -0.01
C ALA A 88 1.98 10.65 1.12
N TRP A 89 2.88 10.58 2.11
CA TRP A 89 2.67 9.82 3.33
C TRP A 89 1.37 10.21 4.05
N GLY A 90 1.15 11.51 4.29
CA GLY A 90 -0.04 11.99 4.98
C GLY A 90 -1.33 11.66 4.23
N ARG A 91 -1.31 11.66 2.89
CA ARG A 91 -2.47 11.24 2.09
C ARG A 91 -2.73 9.74 2.20
N VAL A 92 -1.70 8.90 2.18
CA VAL A 92 -1.85 7.45 2.42
C VAL A 92 -2.43 7.18 3.80
N ALA A 93 -1.92 7.85 4.84
CA ALA A 93 -2.45 7.74 6.19
C ALA A 93 -3.94 8.16 6.26
N ARG A 94 -4.30 9.26 5.60
CA ARG A 94 -5.70 9.71 5.50
C ARG A 94 -6.58 8.70 4.77
N ALA A 95 -6.10 8.10 3.68
CA ALA A 95 -6.85 7.11 2.93
C ALA A 95 -7.12 5.86 3.78
N LEU A 96 -6.09 5.31 4.44
CA LEU A 96 -6.25 4.15 5.33
C LEU A 96 -7.13 4.46 6.53
N SER A 97 -6.95 5.63 7.17
CA SER A 97 -7.82 6.07 8.25
C SER A 97 -9.29 6.21 7.82
N GLY A 98 -9.53 6.67 6.59
CA GLY A 98 -10.89 6.75 6.02
C GLY A 98 -11.48 5.39 5.63
N ALA A 99 -10.64 4.38 5.41
CA ALA A 99 -11.06 3.00 5.17
C ALA A 99 -11.34 2.22 6.47
N SER A 100 -10.81 2.68 7.61
CA SER A 100 -11.02 2.05 8.91
C SER A 100 -12.51 1.92 9.24
N GLY A 101 -12.93 0.72 9.63
CA GLY A 101 -14.35 0.40 9.88
C GLY A 101 -15.21 0.21 8.62
N THR A 102 -14.69 0.48 7.42
CA THR A 102 -15.37 0.22 6.15
C THR A 102 -14.95 -1.13 5.56
N VAL A 103 -13.64 -1.37 5.48
CA VAL A 103 -13.05 -2.66 5.08
C VAL A 103 -11.91 -3.03 6.02
N PRO A 104 -11.62 -4.32 6.25
CA PRO A 104 -10.48 -4.72 7.06
C PRO A 104 -9.15 -4.30 6.42
N ILE A 105 -8.21 -3.82 7.22
CA ILE A 105 -6.87 -3.39 6.80
C ILE A 105 -5.83 -4.26 7.51
N VAL A 106 -5.02 -4.98 6.75
CA VAL A 106 -3.96 -5.85 7.27
C VAL A 106 -2.61 -5.42 6.68
N LEU A 107 -1.60 -5.20 7.53
CA LEU A 107 -0.27 -4.75 7.10
C LEU A 107 0.84 -5.72 7.57
N CYS A 108 1.47 -6.39 6.62
CA CYS A 108 2.59 -7.30 6.87
C CYS A 108 3.93 -6.59 6.70
N VAL A 109 4.68 -6.44 7.80
CA VAL A 109 6.05 -5.93 7.77
C VAL A 109 7.02 -7.07 7.48
N VAL A 110 7.69 -7.04 6.32
CA VAL A 110 8.61 -8.09 5.86
C VAL A 110 10.07 -7.64 5.81
N GLY A 111 10.34 -6.41 6.24
CA GLY A 111 11.68 -5.82 6.29
C GLY A 111 11.67 -4.51 7.09
N PRO A 112 12.72 -3.66 6.95
CA PRO A 112 12.73 -2.36 7.59
C PRO A 112 11.47 -1.57 7.25
N CYS A 113 10.82 -1.00 8.25
CA CYS A 113 9.68 -0.10 8.07
C CYS A 113 9.87 1.05 9.04
N VAL A 114 10.25 2.22 8.54
CA VAL A 114 10.77 3.32 9.37
C VAL A 114 10.05 4.64 9.09
N SER A 115 10.12 5.56 10.06
CA SER A 115 9.60 6.94 9.95
C SER A 115 8.09 6.99 9.71
N GLY A 116 7.57 8.02 9.03
CA GLY A 116 6.14 8.21 8.77
C GLY A 116 5.41 6.93 8.33
N PRO A 117 5.88 6.20 7.29
CA PRO A 117 5.23 4.97 6.85
C PRO A 117 5.05 3.89 7.93
N SER A 118 5.91 3.82 8.96
CA SER A 118 5.72 2.87 10.06
C SER A 118 4.54 3.25 10.97
N LEU A 119 4.14 4.52 10.99
CA LEU A 119 2.94 4.94 11.73
C LEU A 119 1.65 4.41 11.10
N LEU A 120 1.67 4.02 9.82
CA LEU A 120 0.53 3.39 9.16
C LEU A 120 0.14 2.06 9.81
N LEU A 121 1.09 1.38 10.48
CA LEU A 121 0.84 0.14 11.22
C LEU A 121 -0.16 0.33 12.36
N GLY A 122 -0.18 1.52 12.99
CA GLY A 122 -1.15 1.83 14.03
C GLY A 122 -2.57 2.08 13.50
N LEU A 123 -2.76 2.15 12.17
CA LEU A 123 -4.08 2.27 11.54
C LEU A 123 -4.62 0.92 11.06
N ALA A 124 -3.80 -0.14 11.08
CA ALA A 124 -4.20 -1.46 10.62
C ALA A 124 -4.93 -2.22 11.73
N ASP A 125 -5.82 -3.12 11.31
CA ASP A 125 -6.53 -4.03 12.20
C ASP A 125 -5.62 -5.22 12.60
N ALA A 126 -4.63 -5.57 11.76
CA ALA A 126 -3.67 -6.65 11.99
C ALA A 126 -2.33 -6.41 11.27
#